data_AF-A0A1W2GID2-F1
#
_entry.id   AF-A0A1W2GID2-F1
#
_cell.length_a   1.000
_cell.length_b   1.000
_cell.length_c   1.000
_cell.angle_alpha   90.00
_cell.angle_beta   90.00
_cell.angle_gamma   90.00
#
_symmetry.space_group_name_H-M   'P 1'
#
loop_
_entity.id
_entity.type
_entity.pdbx_description
1 polymer ?
#
loop_
_entity_poly.entity_id
_entity_poly.type
_entity_poly.pdbx_seq_one_letter_code
_entity_poly.pdbx_strand_id
1 'polypeptide(L)'
;MNLEKSPFIFRLILRLLLATSVSQELVTEEILSTEIHHVFNLSKFSLLFATGLLLSELIHSYSKRFVHITLDFNSTMKKGSLVIFTCTIPPFTALYYLFTYSLAGWSASTNEYLLLIIMQLCIGFIEFLLFMSLHYQIPTSRPANKTYIYFKSGSKHITLHLEDLAYIQSKGGLVILMDMDLNSYTTQFSSMNEIDFNLHESLFLRVNRQYIINRSIIKSVHETKNRKLLLYLDKGFSPTAMPILVSRHKRKDVIKWFAVYSKK
;
A
#
# COMPACT_ATOMS: atom_id res chain seq x y z
N MET A 1 -11.73 14.74 -4.52
CA MET A 1 -11.35 14.71 -5.94
C MET A 1 -10.67 13.37 -6.21
N ASN A 2 -11.41 12.44 -6.81
CA ASN A 2 -10.92 11.12 -7.23
C ASN A 2 -10.00 11.29 -8.46
N LEU A 3 -8.79 11.77 -8.21
CA LEU A 3 -7.65 11.86 -9.15
C LEU A 3 -6.75 10.62 -9.00
N GLU A 4 -7.34 9.45 -8.82
CA GLU A 4 -6.68 8.33 -8.15
C GLU A 4 -5.52 7.68 -8.94
N LYS A 5 -5.27 7.97 -10.22
CA LYS A 5 -4.18 7.31 -10.98
C LYS A 5 -3.43 8.14 -12.05
N SER A 6 -3.85 9.37 -12.33
CA SER A 6 -3.43 10.10 -13.54
C SER A 6 -2.03 10.78 -13.50
N PRO A 7 -1.59 11.44 -12.42
CA PRO A 7 -0.45 12.36 -12.52
C PRO A 7 0.92 11.80 -12.16
N PHE A 8 1.03 10.59 -11.59
CA PHE A 8 2.33 10.03 -11.17
C PHE A 8 3.07 9.30 -12.31
N ILE A 9 2.33 8.51 -13.08
CA ILE A 9 2.85 7.75 -14.23
C ILE A 9 3.29 8.71 -15.36
N PHE A 10 2.55 9.81 -15.57
CA PHE A 10 2.96 10.87 -16.50
C PHE A 10 4.26 11.59 -16.09
N ARG A 11 4.52 11.77 -14.79
CA ARG A 11 5.71 12.47 -14.25
C ARG A 11 6.97 11.61 -14.19
N LEU A 12 6.83 10.28 -14.22
CA LEU A 12 7.96 9.34 -14.29
C LEU A 12 8.42 9.13 -15.74
N ILE A 13 7.45 8.98 -16.65
CA ILE A 13 7.67 8.84 -18.09
C ILE A 13 8.41 10.06 -18.66
N LEU A 14 8.06 11.29 -18.23
CA LEU A 14 8.75 12.51 -18.66
C LEU A 14 10.19 12.65 -18.14
N ARG A 15 10.54 12.00 -17.02
CA ARG A 15 11.83 12.20 -16.32
C ARG A 15 12.88 11.15 -16.72
N LEU A 16 12.46 9.94 -17.05
CA LEU A 16 13.29 8.95 -17.75
C LEU A 16 13.64 9.42 -19.16
N LEU A 17 12.68 10.04 -19.87
CA LEU A 17 12.89 10.67 -21.18
C LEU A 17 13.95 11.80 -21.15
N LEU A 18 14.03 12.56 -20.06
CA LEU A 18 15.01 13.64 -19.86
C LEU A 18 16.37 13.14 -19.37
N ALA A 19 16.45 12.07 -18.56
CA ALA A 19 17.73 11.56 -18.06
C ALA A 19 18.53 10.75 -19.10
N THR A 20 17.85 10.03 -20.01
CA THR A 20 18.51 9.22 -21.05
C THR A 20 18.89 10.01 -22.30
N SER A 21 18.15 11.07 -22.63
CA SER A 21 18.55 12.02 -23.68
C SER A 21 19.80 12.82 -23.23
N VAL A 22 19.84 13.28 -21.97
CA VAL A 22 20.95 14.02 -21.37
C VAL A 22 22.23 13.17 -21.20
N SER A 23 22.12 11.85 -20.97
CA SER A 23 23.30 11.01 -20.73
C SER A 23 24.10 10.58 -21.96
N GLN A 24 23.56 10.63 -23.19
CA GLN A 24 24.31 10.15 -24.35
C GLN A 24 24.66 11.17 -25.40
N GLU A 25 24.00 12.32 -25.43
CA GLU A 25 24.61 13.49 -26.06
C GLU A 25 25.93 13.86 -25.35
N LEU A 26 26.00 13.72 -24.02
CA LEU A 26 27.23 13.88 -23.22
C LEU A 26 28.35 12.88 -23.54
N VAL A 27 28.04 11.67 -24.02
CA VAL A 27 29.04 10.68 -24.47
C VAL A 27 29.43 10.90 -25.94
N THR A 28 28.57 11.56 -26.73
CA THR A 28 28.80 11.76 -28.16
C THR A 28 29.59 13.05 -28.47
N GLU A 29 29.57 14.09 -27.61
CA GLU A 29 30.33 15.34 -27.87
C GLU A 29 31.74 15.40 -27.25
N GLU A 30 32.03 14.72 -26.15
CA GLU A 30 33.39 14.73 -25.58
C GLU A 30 34.40 14.01 -26.51
N ILE A 31 33.91 13.19 -27.46
CA ILE A 31 34.66 12.61 -28.58
C ILE A 31 34.56 13.52 -29.81
N LEU A 32 35.17 14.68 -29.65
CA LEU A 32 35.79 15.46 -30.69
C LEU A 32 36.77 14.57 -31.48
N SER A 33 36.34 13.95 -32.57
CA SER A 33 37.29 13.47 -33.60
C SER A 33 36.98 14.14 -34.94
N THR A 34 37.22 15.45 -34.97
CA THR A 34 37.80 16.20 -36.10
C THR A 34 37.14 16.20 -37.49
N GLU A 35 35.97 15.60 -37.74
CA GLU A 35 35.32 15.74 -39.06
C GLU A 35 33.81 16.01 -39.02
N ILE A 36 33.41 16.87 -39.95
CA ILE A 36 32.10 17.52 -40.09
C ILE A 36 31.14 16.54 -40.79
N HIS A 37 29.90 16.45 -40.27
CA HIS A 37 28.70 15.72 -40.76
C HIS A 37 28.29 14.48 -39.94
N HIS A 38 27.74 14.72 -38.74
CA HIS A 38 26.98 13.70 -38.03
C HIS A 38 25.47 13.83 -38.33
N VAL A 39 24.83 12.74 -38.77
CA VAL A 39 23.38 12.65 -38.96
C VAL A 39 22.77 11.89 -37.77
N PHE A 40 21.76 12.47 -37.13
CA PHE A 40 21.04 11.84 -36.02
C PHE A 40 20.39 10.54 -36.49
N ASN A 41 20.74 9.42 -35.84
CA ASN A 41 20.21 8.12 -36.25
C ASN A 41 18.87 7.83 -35.56
N LEU A 42 17.80 8.34 -36.16
CA LEU A 42 16.42 8.21 -35.70
C LEU A 42 16.00 6.75 -35.42
N SER A 43 16.55 5.79 -36.17
CA SER A 43 16.25 4.36 -35.99
C SER A 43 16.78 3.78 -34.67
N LYS A 44 17.90 4.31 -34.17
CA LYS A 44 18.49 3.90 -32.89
C LYS A 44 17.69 4.47 -31.71
N PHE A 45 17.31 5.74 -31.82
CA PHE A 45 16.47 6.41 -30.82
C PHE A 45 15.11 5.73 -30.69
N SER A 46 14.46 5.38 -31.80
CA SER A 46 13.14 4.74 -31.77
C SER A 46 13.17 3.34 -31.14
N LEU A 47 14.23 2.56 -31.38
CA LEU A 47 14.39 1.23 -30.79
C LEU A 47 14.64 1.30 -29.27
N LEU A 48 15.50 2.22 -28.81
CA LEU A 48 15.72 2.51 -27.39
C LEU A 48 14.41 2.94 -26.71
N PHE A 49 13.67 3.84 -27.35
CA PHE A 49 12.40 4.34 -26.85
C PHE A 49 11.35 3.22 -26.71
N ALA A 50 11.21 2.37 -27.74
CA ALA A 50 10.24 1.26 -27.73
C ALA A 50 10.57 0.20 -26.65
N THR A 51 11.86 -0.13 -26.48
CA THR A 51 12.30 -1.13 -25.49
C THR A 51 12.19 -0.63 -24.05
N GLY A 52 12.50 0.65 -23.79
CA GLY A 52 12.31 1.28 -22.49
C GLY A 52 10.84 1.31 -22.05
N LEU A 53 9.92 1.61 -22.99
CA LEU A 53 8.49 1.57 -22.72
C LEU A 53 7.99 0.16 -22.37
N LEU A 54 8.44 -0.86 -23.10
CA LEU A 54 8.06 -2.26 -22.81
C LEU A 54 8.55 -2.74 -21.44
N LEU A 55 9.77 -2.37 -21.05
CA LEU A 55 10.32 -2.72 -19.75
C LEU A 55 9.55 -2.03 -18.60
N SER A 56 9.21 -0.76 -18.78
CA SER A 56 8.42 0.02 -17.82
C SER A 56 7.03 -0.59 -17.60
N GLU A 57 6.34 -0.99 -18.67
CA GLU A 57 5.03 -1.66 -18.57
C GLU A 57 5.13 -3.02 -17.87
N LEU A 58 6.19 -3.79 -18.11
CA LEU A 58 6.43 -5.05 -17.40
C LEU A 58 6.64 -4.80 -15.90
N ILE A 59 7.49 -3.85 -15.51
CA ILE A 59 7.75 -3.51 -14.09
C ILE A 59 6.47 -3.00 -13.42
N HIS A 60 5.69 -2.15 -14.09
CA HIS A 60 4.41 -1.67 -13.57
C HIS A 60 3.39 -2.80 -13.40
N SER A 61 3.25 -3.67 -14.41
CA SER A 61 2.34 -4.82 -14.35
C SER A 61 2.71 -5.80 -13.23
N TYR A 62 4.01 -6.07 -13.06
CA TYR A 62 4.51 -6.92 -11.98
C TYR A 62 4.28 -6.30 -10.59
N SER A 63 4.63 -5.02 -10.41
CA SER A 63 4.43 -4.31 -9.14
C SER A 63 2.95 -4.24 -8.75
N LYS A 64 2.06 -3.92 -9.70
CA LYS A 64 0.61 -3.87 -9.47
C LYS A 64 0.00 -5.23 -9.11
N ARG A 65 0.42 -6.31 -9.77
CA ARG A 65 0.01 -7.68 -9.40
C ARG A 65 0.46 -8.05 -7.99
N PHE A 66 1.67 -7.67 -7.60
CA PHE A 66 2.17 -7.93 -6.26
C PHE A 66 1.41 -7.15 -5.18
N VAL A 67 1.13 -5.87 -5.42
CA VAL A 67 0.34 -5.02 -4.51
C VAL A 67 -1.05 -5.59 -4.26
N HIS A 68 -1.72 -6.11 -5.28
CA HIS A 68 -3.04 -6.73 -5.12
C HIS A 68 -3.02 -8.04 -4.32
N ILE A 69 -1.92 -8.80 -4.39
CA ILE A 69 -1.74 -10.05 -3.65
C ILE A 69 -1.43 -9.78 -2.16
N THR A 70 -0.95 -8.58 -1.80
CA THR A 70 -0.45 -8.29 -0.46
C THR A 70 -1.02 -7.01 0.14
N LEU A 71 -2.25 -7.11 0.63
CA LEU A 71 -2.89 -6.10 1.50
C LEU A 71 -2.50 -6.20 2.99
N ASP A 72 -1.60 -7.11 3.37
CA ASP A 72 -1.03 -7.20 4.74
C ASP A 72 0.49 -6.92 4.71
N PHE A 73 0.84 -5.64 4.76
CA PHE A 73 2.23 -5.16 4.71
C PHE A 73 2.95 -5.38 6.06
N ASN A 74 3.68 -6.49 6.20
CA ASN A 74 4.64 -6.71 7.29
C ASN A 74 6.09 -6.38 6.85
N SER A 75 6.96 -6.03 7.82
CA SER A 75 8.39 -5.67 7.65
C SER A 75 9.21 -6.66 6.81
N THR A 76 8.85 -7.94 6.82
CA THR A 76 9.46 -9.00 6.01
C THR A 76 9.32 -8.77 4.50
N MET A 77 8.26 -8.09 4.07
CA MET A 77 7.94 -7.87 2.66
C MET A 77 8.67 -6.66 2.04
N LYS A 78 9.17 -5.72 2.87
CA LYS A 78 10.09 -4.64 2.41
C LYS A 78 11.35 -5.23 1.78
N LYS A 79 11.83 -6.36 2.31
CA LYS A 79 12.96 -7.11 1.76
C LYS A 79 12.60 -7.80 0.44
N GLY A 80 11.39 -8.36 0.32
CA GLY A 80 10.94 -9.04 -0.90
C GLY A 80 10.81 -8.11 -2.11
N SER A 81 10.20 -6.94 -1.94
CA SER A 81 10.10 -5.96 -3.04
C SER A 81 11.46 -5.43 -3.47
N LEU A 82 12.36 -5.17 -2.51
CA LEU A 82 13.73 -4.73 -2.80
C LEU A 82 14.51 -5.81 -3.56
N VAL A 83 14.41 -7.06 -3.12
CA VAL A 83 15.08 -8.22 -3.75
C VAL A 83 14.61 -8.41 -5.19
N ILE A 84 13.30 -8.31 -5.44
CA ILE A 84 12.76 -8.43 -6.81
C ILE A 84 13.33 -7.32 -7.70
N PHE A 85 13.33 -6.06 -7.24
CA PHE A 85 13.93 -4.95 -7.99
C PHE A 85 15.42 -5.18 -8.29
N THR A 86 16.20 -5.62 -7.31
CA THR A 86 17.64 -5.88 -7.51
C THR A 86 17.93 -7.09 -8.39
N CYS A 87 17.04 -8.10 -8.42
CA CYS A 87 17.25 -9.33 -9.19
C CYS A 87 16.72 -9.24 -10.62
N THR A 88 15.74 -8.38 -10.91
CA THR A 88 15.17 -8.26 -12.27
C THR A 88 15.90 -7.23 -13.12
N ILE A 89 16.42 -6.15 -12.55
CA ILE A 89 17.07 -5.09 -13.33
C ILE A 89 18.29 -5.60 -14.13
N PRO A 90 19.28 -6.31 -13.54
CA PRO A 90 20.50 -6.70 -14.25
C PRO A 90 20.29 -7.67 -15.42
N PRO A 91 19.47 -8.75 -15.31
CA PRO A 91 19.19 -9.63 -16.44
C PRO A 91 18.52 -8.90 -17.62
N PHE A 92 17.62 -7.95 -17.34
CA PHE A 92 16.98 -7.16 -18.39
C PHE A 92 17.96 -6.19 -19.06
N THR A 93 18.89 -5.59 -18.30
CA THR A 93 19.94 -4.73 -18.89
C THR A 93 20.92 -5.55 -19.73
N ALA A 94 21.27 -6.77 -19.30
CA ALA A 94 22.10 -7.70 -20.07
C ALA A 94 21.42 -8.17 -21.37
N LEU A 95 20.13 -8.49 -21.30
CA LEU A 95 19.35 -8.92 -22.47
C LEU A 95 19.15 -7.78 -23.46
N TYR A 96 18.89 -6.56 -22.96
CA TYR A 96 18.86 -5.34 -23.78
C TYR A 96 20.19 -5.13 -24.51
N TYR A 97 21.31 -5.25 -23.79
CA TYR A 97 22.64 -5.09 -24.37
C TYR A 97 22.96 -6.14 -25.43
N LEU A 98 22.66 -7.42 -25.16
CA LEU A 98 22.81 -8.51 -26.14
C LEU A 98 21.96 -8.29 -27.39
N PHE A 99 20.75 -7.77 -27.22
CA PHE A 99 19.84 -7.45 -28.33
C PHE A 99 20.36 -6.28 -29.18
N THR A 100 20.85 -5.22 -28.56
CA THR A 100 21.46 -4.09 -29.28
C THR A 100 22.77 -4.47 -29.96
N TYR A 101 23.57 -5.33 -29.32
CA TYR A 101 24.79 -5.87 -29.91
C TYR A 101 24.46 -6.70 -31.17
N SER A 102 23.45 -7.57 -31.08
CA SER A 102 23.01 -8.43 -32.18
C SER A 102 22.43 -7.66 -33.37
N LEU A 103 21.61 -6.63 -33.11
CA LEU A 103 20.92 -5.88 -34.17
C LEU A 103 21.74 -4.74 -34.77
N ALA A 104 22.51 -4.02 -33.95
CA ALA A 104 23.20 -2.80 -34.36
C ALA A 104 24.72 -2.96 -34.42
N GLY A 105 25.26 -4.15 -34.10
CA GLY A 105 26.69 -4.41 -34.03
C GLY A 105 27.40 -3.59 -32.94
N TRP A 106 26.65 -3.06 -31.96
CA TRP A 106 27.19 -2.13 -30.98
C TRP A 106 27.93 -2.86 -29.88
N SER A 107 29.27 -2.75 -29.86
CA SER A 107 30.11 -3.11 -28.72
C SER A 107 30.32 -1.88 -27.83
N ALA A 108 29.60 -1.78 -26.72
CA ALA A 108 29.95 -0.83 -25.67
C ALA A 108 31.17 -1.34 -24.91
N SER A 109 32.00 -0.41 -24.43
CA SER A 109 33.07 -0.79 -23.51
C SER A 109 32.48 -1.34 -22.21
N THR A 110 33.23 -2.17 -21.49
CA THR A 110 32.80 -2.74 -20.20
C THR A 110 32.41 -1.65 -19.20
N ASN A 111 33.04 -0.48 -19.29
CA ASN A 111 32.77 0.67 -18.44
C ASN A 111 31.43 1.35 -18.77
N GLU A 112 31.10 1.51 -20.05
CA GLU A 112 29.81 2.04 -20.49
C GLU A 112 28.65 1.14 -20.06
N TYR A 113 28.84 -0.18 -20.16
CA TYR A 113 27.85 -1.15 -19.71
C TYR A 113 27.61 -1.07 -18.19
N LEU A 114 28.68 -0.96 -17.39
CA LEU A 114 28.57 -0.79 -15.95
C LEU A 114 27.86 0.53 -15.58
N LEU A 115 28.16 1.62 -16.29
CA LEU A 115 27.52 2.92 -16.08
C LEU A 115 26.01 2.84 -16.35
N LEU A 116 25.59 2.18 -17.44
CA LEU A 116 24.18 1.97 -17.77
C LEU A 116 23.44 1.17 -16.70
N ILE A 117 24.06 0.11 -16.16
CA ILE A 117 23.48 -0.65 -15.05
C ILE A 117 23.30 0.22 -13.81
N ILE A 118 24.33 1.01 -13.44
CA ILE A 118 24.27 1.88 -12.27
C ILE A 118 23.15 2.92 -12.44
N MET A 119 23.06 3.57 -13.60
CA MET A 119 22.00 4.53 -13.89
C MET A 119 20.61 3.89 -13.80
N GLN A 120 20.43 2.69 -14.36
CA GLN A 120 19.14 1.98 -14.31
C GLN A 120 18.75 1.60 -12.87
N LEU A 121 19.72 1.19 -12.04
CA LEU A 121 19.49 0.91 -10.63
C LEU A 121 19.13 2.17 -9.85
N CYS A 122 19.80 3.30 -10.11
CA CYS A 122 19.48 4.59 -9.49
C CYS A 122 18.05 5.03 -9.82
N ILE A 123 17.65 4.90 -11.10
CA ILE A 123 16.30 5.27 -11.54
C ILE A 123 15.25 4.35 -10.89
N GLY A 124 15.47 3.03 -10.93
CA GLY A 124 14.57 2.07 -10.28
C GLY A 124 14.45 2.29 -8.76
N PHE A 125 15.53 2.72 -8.11
CA PHE A 125 15.50 3.07 -6.70
C PHE A 125 14.68 4.33 -6.42
N ILE A 126 14.84 5.37 -7.24
CA ILE A 126 14.04 6.61 -7.13
C ILE A 126 12.55 6.30 -7.35
N GLU A 127 12.22 5.46 -8.34
CA GLU A 127 10.86 5.00 -8.59
C GLU A 127 10.27 4.26 -7.39
N PHE A 128 11.05 3.34 -6.82
CA PHE A 128 10.64 2.62 -5.63
C PHE A 128 10.38 3.58 -4.46
N LEU A 129 11.26 4.55 -4.23
CA LEU A 129 11.07 5.58 -3.19
C LEU A 129 9.82 6.43 -3.46
N LEU A 130 9.57 6.82 -4.70
CA LEU A 130 8.40 7.61 -5.07
C LEU A 130 7.11 6.81 -4.95
N PHE A 131 7.11 5.55 -5.40
CA PHE A 131 6.00 4.61 -5.24
C PHE A 131 5.67 4.44 -3.76
N MET A 132 6.70 4.20 -2.93
CA MET A 132 6.56 4.19 -1.49
C MET A 132 6.00 5.52 -0.99
N SER A 133 6.53 6.68 -1.39
CA SER A 133 6.02 7.97 -0.90
C SER A 133 4.54 8.22 -1.21
N LEU A 134 4.04 7.74 -2.35
CA LEU A 134 2.65 7.95 -2.77
C LEU A 134 1.68 6.94 -2.17
N HIS A 135 2.11 5.69 -2.03
CA HIS A 135 1.25 4.61 -1.55
C HIS A 135 1.40 4.40 -0.03
N TYR A 136 2.45 4.95 0.58
CA TYR A 136 2.69 4.96 2.02
C TYR A 136 2.05 6.17 2.68
N GLN A 137 0.78 6.44 2.36
CA GLN A 137 -0.11 7.19 3.25
C GLN A 137 -0.83 6.21 4.19
N ILE A 138 -0.09 5.29 4.82
CA ILE A 138 -0.61 4.59 5.99
C ILE A 138 -0.49 5.61 7.11
N PRO A 139 -1.58 6.19 7.63
CA PRO A 139 -1.44 7.09 8.73
C PRO A 139 -0.97 6.19 9.90
N THR A 140 0.25 6.42 10.37
CA THR A 140 0.92 5.53 11.34
C THR A 140 0.34 5.69 12.74
N SER A 141 -0.59 6.62 12.92
CA SER A 141 -1.35 6.83 14.14
C SER A 141 -2.82 7.05 13.78
N ARG A 142 -3.72 6.29 14.39
CA ARG A 142 -5.15 6.62 14.38
C ARG A 142 -5.33 8.03 14.95
N PRO A 143 -6.28 8.83 14.45
CA PRO A 143 -6.46 10.20 14.91
C PRO A 143 -6.90 10.19 16.38
N ALA A 144 -6.01 10.62 17.28
CA ALA A 144 -6.27 10.67 18.73
C ALA A 144 -7.40 11.63 19.12
N ASN A 145 -7.84 12.53 18.23
CA ASN A 145 -8.81 13.58 18.54
C ASN A 145 -10.14 13.48 17.77
N LYS A 146 -10.41 12.41 17.02
CA LYS A 146 -11.74 12.26 16.41
C LYS A 146 -12.74 11.84 17.49
N THR A 147 -13.74 12.69 17.75
CA THR A 147 -14.82 12.43 18.72
C THR A 147 -16.12 11.99 18.05
N TYR A 148 -16.24 12.14 16.72
CA TYR A 148 -17.42 11.79 15.96
C TYR A 148 -17.07 11.04 14.68
N ILE A 149 -18.02 10.23 14.20
CA ILE A 149 -18.00 9.56 12.91
C ILE A 149 -19.14 10.09 12.04
N TYR A 150 -18.81 10.40 10.79
CA TYR A 150 -19.76 10.81 9.77
C TYR A 150 -19.94 9.70 8.75
N PHE A 151 -21.18 9.30 8.49
CA PHE A 151 -21.50 8.28 7.49
C PHE A 151 -22.88 8.55 6.87
N LYS A 152 -23.14 7.89 5.75
CA LYS A 152 -24.42 7.89 5.05
C LYS A 152 -25.09 6.54 5.31
N SER A 153 -26.36 6.60 5.71
CA SER A 153 -27.22 5.42 5.89
C SER A 153 -28.44 5.58 5.00
N GLY A 154 -28.48 4.82 3.91
CA GLY A 154 -29.48 4.98 2.86
C GLY A 154 -29.41 6.38 2.23
N SER A 155 -30.47 7.19 2.40
CA SER A 155 -30.55 8.57 1.90
C SER A 155 -30.12 9.63 2.92
N LYS A 156 -29.87 9.27 4.18
CA LYS A 156 -29.58 10.22 5.27
C LYS A 156 -28.08 10.29 5.55
N HIS A 157 -27.61 11.48 5.87
CA HIS A 157 -26.28 11.70 6.43
C HIS A 157 -26.39 11.78 7.96
N ILE A 158 -25.62 10.95 8.65
CA ILE A 158 -25.69 10.78 10.10
C ILE A 158 -24.30 11.06 10.68
N THR A 159 -24.29 11.82 11.76
CA THR A 159 -23.10 12.05 12.59
C THR A 159 -23.38 11.41 13.94
N LEU A 160 -22.51 10.51 14.40
CA LEU A 160 -22.58 9.89 15.72
C LEU A 160 -21.31 10.22 16.50
N HIS A 161 -21.45 10.49 17.79
CA HIS A 161 -20.29 10.54 18.68
C HIS A 161 -19.73 9.14 18.90
N LEU A 162 -18.42 9.04 19.02
CA LEU A 162 -17.74 7.76 19.27
C LEU A 162 -18.13 7.17 20.63
N GLU A 163 -18.50 8.00 21.60
CA GLU A 163 -18.95 7.57 22.93
C GLU A 163 -20.33 6.90 22.88
N ASP A 164 -21.20 7.34 21.95
CA ASP A 164 -22.54 6.80 21.73
C ASP A 164 -22.54 5.54 20.84
N LEU A 165 -21.38 5.09 20.38
CA LEU A 165 -21.26 3.92 19.51
C LEU A 165 -20.89 2.67 20.34
N ALA A 166 -21.72 1.64 20.30
CA ALA A 166 -21.52 0.41 21.07
C ALA A 166 -20.55 -0.56 20.36
N TYR A 167 -20.82 -0.93 19.12
CA TYR A 167 -19.91 -1.77 18.33
C TYR A 167 -20.16 -1.62 16.82
N ILE A 168 -19.23 -2.16 16.06
CA ILE A 168 -19.26 -2.20 14.60
C ILE A 168 -19.12 -3.65 14.17
N GLN A 169 -20.00 -4.10 13.29
CA GLN A 169 -19.96 -5.46 12.75
C GLN A 169 -19.96 -5.49 11.23
N SER A 170 -19.31 -6.50 10.66
CA SER A 170 -19.44 -6.83 9.24
C SER A 170 -20.35 -8.05 9.10
N LYS A 171 -21.49 -7.86 8.43
CA LYS A 171 -22.49 -8.91 8.19
C LYS A 171 -22.93 -8.87 6.73
N GLY A 172 -22.75 -9.98 6.03
CA GLY A 172 -23.17 -10.10 4.62
C GLY A 172 -22.45 -9.13 3.67
N GLY A 173 -21.21 -8.76 3.97
CA GLY A 173 -20.45 -7.78 3.17
C GLY A 173 -20.75 -6.32 3.49
N LEU A 174 -21.73 -6.04 4.36
CA LEU A 174 -22.06 -4.69 4.80
C LEU A 174 -21.43 -4.39 6.16
N VAL A 175 -21.03 -3.13 6.37
CA VAL A 175 -20.57 -2.62 7.66
C VAL A 175 -21.75 -1.96 8.37
N ILE A 176 -22.09 -2.49 9.55
CA ILE A 176 -23.22 -2.08 10.38
C ILE A 176 -22.67 -1.51 11.69
N LEU A 177 -23.15 -0.33 12.05
CA LEU A 177 -22.90 0.34 13.33
C LEU A 177 -24.08 0.06 14.27
N MET A 178 -23.79 -0.21 15.53
CA MET A 178 -24.80 -0.23 16.60
C MET A 178 -24.45 0.86 17.62
N ASP A 179 -25.41 1.72 17.93
CA ASP A 179 -25.28 2.74 18.97
C ASP A 179 -25.60 2.17 20.37
N MET A 180 -25.42 3.01 21.39
CA MET A 180 -25.71 2.68 22.79
C MET A 180 -27.22 2.55 23.06
N ASP A 181 -28.06 3.09 22.18
CA ASP A 181 -29.53 3.01 22.24
C ASP A 181 -30.10 1.81 21.47
N LEU A 182 -29.24 0.89 20.99
CA LEU A 182 -29.57 -0.32 20.23
C LEU A 182 -30.15 -0.06 18.83
N ASN A 183 -29.99 1.14 18.27
CA ASN A 183 -30.26 1.41 16.87
C ASN A 183 -29.11 0.90 16.00
N SER A 184 -29.48 0.25 14.90
CA SER A 184 -28.52 -0.24 13.91
C SER A 184 -28.52 0.64 12.66
N TYR A 185 -27.33 1.01 12.20
CA TYR A 185 -27.14 1.80 10.99
C TYR A 185 -26.27 1.06 9.97
N THR A 186 -26.79 0.89 8.76
CA THR A 186 -26.01 0.36 7.63
C THR A 186 -25.23 1.49 6.99
N THR A 187 -23.91 1.34 6.90
CA THR A 187 -23.01 2.37 6.37
C THR A 187 -22.68 2.15 4.90
N GLN A 188 -22.17 3.19 4.21
CA GLN A 188 -21.59 3.02 2.87
C GLN A 188 -20.14 2.52 2.86
N PHE A 189 -19.55 2.21 4.02
CA PHE A 189 -18.15 1.76 4.08
C PHE A 189 -17.97 0.42 3.37
N SER A 190 -16.94 0.31 2.55
CA SER A 190 -16.69 -0.89 1.74
C SER A 190 -16.01 -1.99 2.55
N SER A 191 -15.31 -1.63 3.64
CA SER A 191 -14.61 -2.60 4.48
C SER A 191 -14.49 -2.17 5.94
N MET A 192 -14.32 -3.16 6.82
CA MET A 192 -14.04 -2.92 8.24
C MET A 192 -12.70 -2.20 8.47
N ASN A 193 -11.75 -2.30 7.53
CA ASN A 193 -10.45 -1.64 7.64
C ASN A 193 -10.58 -0.12 7.52
N GLU A 194 -11.49 0.33 6.64
CA GLU A 194 -11.73 1.74 6.37
C GLU A 194 -12.22 2.48 7.63
N ILE A 195 -13.08 1.84 8.41
CA ILE A 195 -13.60 2.41 9.64
C ILE A 195 -12.65 2.24 10.82
N ASP A 196 -11.97 1.10 10.96
CA ASP A 196 -11.04 0.81 12.07
C ASP A 196 -9.96 1.89 12.19
N PHE A 197 -9.49 2.41 11.06
CA PHE A 197 -8.48 3.47 11.02
C PHE A 197 -8.96 4.81 11.62
N ASN A 198 -10.26 5.07 11.55
CA ASN A 198 -10.87 6.33 11.98
C ASN A 198 -11.31 6.35 13.44
N LEU A 199 -11.20 5.22 14.16
CA LEU A 199 -11.66 5.07 15.52
C LEU A 199 -10.56 5.31 16.55
N HIS A 200 -10.97 5.80 17.71
CA HIS A 200 -10.08 6.05 18.84
C HIS A 200 -9.65 4.74 19.52
N GLU A 201 -8.34 4.44 19.57
CA GLU A 201 -7.81 3.16 20.08
C GLU A 201 -8.09 2.90 21.55
N SER A 202 -8.30 3.94 22.37
CA SER A 202 -8.62 3.73 23.80
C SER A 202 -10.05 3.22 24.01
N LEU A 203 -10.97 3.59 23.09
CA LEU A 203 -12.39 3.30 23.16
C LEU A 203 -12.74 2.07 22.33
N PHE A 204 -12.16 1.92 21.14
CA PHE A 204 -12.49 0.85 20.20
C PHE A 204 -11.31 -0.09 19.99
N LEU A 205 -11.61 -1.38 19.98
CA LEU A 205 -10.64 -2.40 19.61
C LEU A 205 -11.26 -3.42 18.66
N ARG A 206 -10.53 -3.71 17.58
CA ARG A 206 -10.88 -4.80 16.66
C ARG A 206 -10.51 -6.15 17.24
N VAL A 207 -11.52 -6.96 17.56
CA VAL A 207 -11.35 -8.24 18.25
C VAL A 207 -11.26 -9.43 17.30
N ASN A 208 -11.86 -9.31 16.12
CA ASN A 208 -11.76 -10.27 15.03
C ASN A 208 -12.07 -9.60 13.68
N ARG A 209 -12.14 -10.39 12.60
CA ARG A 209 -12.41 -9.85 11.24
C ARG A 209 -13.78 -9.17 11.12
N GLN A 210 -14.74 -9.59 11.93
CA GLN A 210 -16.14 -9.18 11.87
C GLN A 210 -16.50 -8.08 12.87
N TYR A 211 -15.81 -7.94 14.00
CA TYR A 211 -16.24 -7.07 15.10
C TYR A 211 -15.15 -6.08 15.55
N ILE A 212 -15.55 -4.81 15.70
CA ILE A 212 -14.86 -3.78 16.46
C ILE A 212 -15.77 -3.37 17.61
N ILE A 213 -15.26 -3.39 18.84
CA ILE A 213 -16.09 -3.28 20.04
C ILE A 213 -15.68 -2.04 20.84
N ASN A 214 -16.65 -1.26 21.31
CA ASN A 214 -16.42 -0.24 22.32
C ASN A 214 -16.14 -0.91 23.66
N ARG A 215 -15.16 -0.38 24.36
CA ARG A 215 -14.76 -0.83 25.68
C ARG A 215 -15.89 -0.78 26.70
N SER A 216 -16.72 0.26 26.66
CA SER A 216 -17.75 0.54 27.66
C SER A 216 -18.80 -0.57 27.76
N ILE A 217 -19.03 -1.32 26.69
CA ILE A 217 -20.04 -2.38 26.63
C ILE A 217 -19.50 -3.77 27.01
N ILE A 218 -18.20 -3.90 27.31
CA ILE A 218 -17.58 -5.16 27.68
C ILE A 218 -17.79 -5.41 29.18
N LYS A 219 -18.57 -6.44 29.49
CA LYS A 219 -18.85 -6.85 30.86
C LYS A 219 -17.73 -7.72 31.45
N SER A 220 -17.29 -8.72 30.70
CA SER A 220 -16.23 -9.61 31.17
C SER A 220 -15.46 -10.26 30.03
N VAL A 221 -14.23 -10.65 30.33
CA VAL A 221 -13.31 -11.32 29.41
C VAL A 221 -12.93 -12.66 30.00
N HIS A 222 -13.21 -13.76 29.30
CA HIS A 222 -12.92 -15.12 29.78
C HIS A 222 -11.89 -15.81 28.90
N GLU A 223 -10.93 -16.48 29.52
CA GLU A 223 -10.03 -17.40 28.83
C GLU A 223 -10.67 -18.77 28.65
N THR A 224 -10.56 -19.32 27.45
CA THR A 224 -10.94 -20.70 27.17
C THR A 224 -9.75 -21.63 27.31
N LYS A 225 -10.02 -22.92 27.56
CA LYS A 225 -8.99 -23.98 27.62
C LYS A 225 -8.12 -24.05 26.36
N ASN A 226 -8.63 -23.62 25.20
CA ASN A 226 -7.92 -23.62 23.92
C ASN A 226 -7.09 -22.35 23.63
N ARG A 227 -6.75 -21.57 24.66
CA ARG A 227 -6.05 -20.28 24.54
C ARG A 227 -6.78 -19.27 23.63
N LYS A 228 -8.11 -19.37 23.49
CA LYS A 228 -8.94 -18.32 22.89
C LYS A 228 -9.51 -17.42 23.99
N LEU A 229 -9.94 -16.21 23.64
CA LEU A 229 -10.67 -15.33 24.56
C LEU A 229 -12.12 -15.20 24.10
N LEU A 230 -13.01 -15.14 25.08
CA LEU A 230 -14.44 -14.86 24.91
C LEU A 230 -14.75 -13.52 25.56
N LEU A 231 -15.40 -12.64 24.81
CA LEU A 231 -15.89 -11.36 25.31
C LEU A 231 -17.38 -11.47 25.55
N TYR A 232 -17.78 -11.19 26.79
CA TYR A 232 -19.18 -11.07 27.17
C TYR A 232 -19.52 -9.59 27.17
N LEU A 233 -20.52 -9.23 26.37
CA LEU A 233 -21.07 -7.90 26.32
C LEU A 233 -22.21 -7.77 27.32
N ASP A 234 -22.57 -6.54 27.67
CA ASP A 234 -23.79 -6.31 28.44
C ASP A 234 -25.03 -6.79 27.68
N LYS A 235 -26.06 -7.20 28.44
CA LYS A 235 -27.21 -7.97 27.92
C LYS A 235 -27.96 -7.27 26.79
N GLY A 236 -27.91 -5.94 26.70
CA GLY A 236 -28.51 -5.18 25.60
C GLY A 236 -27.71 -5.26 24.30
N PHE A 237 -26.39 -5.38 24.37
CA PHE A 237 -25.48 -5.23 23.22
C PHE A 237 -25.01 -6.55 22.63
N SER A 238 -25.48 -7.70 23.14
CA SER A 238 -25.04 -8.99 22.63
C SER A 238 -25.69 -9.28 21.28
N PRO A 239 -24.97 -9.19 20.13
CA PRO A 239 -25.54 -9.44 18.81
C PRO A 239 -25.96 -10.91 18.62
N THR A 240 -25.51 -11.79 19.50
CA THR A 240 -25.73 -13.23 19.46
C THR A 240 -25.94 -13.74 20.88
N ALA A 241 -26.64 -14.86 21.04
CA ALA A 241 -26.75 -15.56 22.32
C ALA A 241 -25.39 -16.09 22.85
N MET A 242 -24.34 -16.03 22.02
CA MET A 242 -23.00 -16.51 22.33
C MET A 242 -22.02 -15.34 22.48
N PRO A 243 -21.02 -15.47 23.37
CA PRO A 243 -19.97 -14.46 23.54
C PRO A 243 -19.11 -14.31 22.27
N ILE A 244 -18.56 -13.10 22.08
CA ILE A 244 -17.75 -12.80 20.90
C ILE A 244 -16.37 -13.44 21.04
N LEU A 245 -16.00 -14.24 20.05
CA LEU A 245 -14.70 -14.92 19.99
C LEU A 245 -13.60 -13.96 19.50
N VAL A 246 -12.54 -13.80 20.29
CA VAL A 246 -11.36 -13.03 19.90
C VAL A 246 -10.42 -13.89 19.06
N SER A 247 -9.85 -13.30 18.01
CA SER A 247 -8.85 -13.97 17.17
C SER A 247 -7.57 -14.28 17.95
N ARG A 248 -6.94 -15.43 17.67
CA ARG A 248 -5.73 -15.90 18.38
C ARG A 248 -4.60 -14.86 18.44
N HIS A 249 -4.38 -14.15 17.33
CA HIS A 249 -3.34 -13.12 17.22
C HIS A 249 -3.65 -11.85 18.01
N LYS A 250 -4.94 -11.53 18.21
CA LYS A 250 -5.40 -10.34 18.95
C LYS A 250 -5.54 -10.57 20.45
N ARG A 251 -5.27 -11.78 20.91
CA ARG A 251 -5.42 -12.17 22.32
C ARG A 251 -4.66 -11.25 23.28
N LYS A 252 -3.36 -11.08 23.03
CA LYS A 252 -2.48 -10.28 23.88
C LYS A 252 -2.86 -8.81 23.85
N ASP A 253 -3.20 -8.30 22.67
CA ASP A 253 -3.65 -6.92 22.47
C ASP A 253 -4.92 -6.64 23.29
N VAL A 254 -5.92 -7.53 23.24
CA VAL A 254 -7.18 -7.39 23.99
C VAL A 254 -6.95 -7.40 25.50
N ILE A 255 -6.13 -8.34 26.03
CA ILE A 255 -5.84 -8.40 27.47
C ILE A 255 -5.10 -7.14 27.93
N LYS A 256 -4.05 -6.74 27.21
CA LYS A 256 -3.29 -5.53 27.52
C LYS A 256 -4.18 -4.30 27.46
N TRP A 257 -4.97 -4.19 26.39
CA TRP A 257 -5.92 -3.11 26.20
C TRP A 257 -6.87 -3.06 27.39
N PHE A 258 -7.57 -4.15 27.72
CA PHE A 258 -8.55 -4.23 28.83
C PHE A 258 -7.94 -3.91 30.21
N ALA A 259 -6.72 -4.35 30.49
CA ALA A 259 -6.05 -4.12 31.77
C ALA A 259 -5.73 -2.64 32.06
N VAL A 260 -5.51 -1.81 31.03
CA VAL A 260 -5.17 -0.38 31.21
C VAL A 260 -6.30 0.42 31.89
N TYR A 261 -7.56 0.02 31.74
CA TYR A 261 -8.71 0.74 32.29
C TYR A 261 -9.16 0.25 33.65
N SER A 262 -8.97 -1.04 33.97
CA SER A 262 -9.31 -1.58 35.29
C SER A 262 -8.47 -0.96 36.43
N LYS A 263 -7.49 -0.11 36.12
CA LYS A 263 -6.63 0.60 37.07
C LYS A 263 -7.06 2.05 37.37
N LYS A 264 -8.16 2.53 36.78
CA LYS A 264 -8.81 3.79 37.17
C LYS A 264 -10.11 3.48 37.90
#